data_AF-A0A6A6QK64-F1
#
_entry.id   AF-A0A6A6QK64-F1
#
_cell.length_a   1.000
_cell.length_b   1.000
_cell.length_c   1.000
_cell.angle_alpha   90.00
_cell.angle_beta   90.00
_cell.angle_gamma   90.00
#
_symmetry.space_group_name_H-M   'P 1'
#
loop_
_entity.id
_entity.type
_entity.pdbx_description
1 polymer ?
#
loop_
_entity_poly.entity_id
_entity_poly.type
_entity_poly.pdbx_seq_one_letter_code
_entity_poly.pdbx_strand_id
1 'polypeptide(L)'
;MPHIYSPEDRISEFFETQSSVTRELCDDMALSISGSPIIPAPIQGAFSYTVIAGARKSKIVQFRARTSPFDMETLALARNIHPDFVPATTFHGTLGEGEVSPLSVYVMEKISGTTHIEARFHDESTAESKLECESRQMVTVIDFARFFSQAWRGRQSLPKEKVNALRHQHRIDLDLLSQSLPPRFSIILQQLRAHLPLIYSANFQLVLTHNDLCEINILMDPETGKITGFIDCAEAKILPFGFAL
;
A
#
# COMPACT_ATOMS: atom_id res chain seq x y z
N MET A 1 18.10 -11.36 -20.69
CA MET A 1 18.56 -11.66 -19.32
C MET A 1 17.64 -10.92 -18.36
N PRO A 2 17.19 -11.52 -17.25
CA PRO A 2 16.44 -10.77 -16.25
C PRO A 2 17.34 -9.66 -15.68
N HIS A 3 16.87 -8.42 -15.69
CA HIS A 3 17.55 -7.33 -14.99
C HIS A 3 17.47 -7.60 -13.49
N ILE A 4 18.64 -7.71 -12.84
CA ILE A 4 18.72 -7.77 -11.38
C ILE A 4 18.26 -6.41 -10.85
N TYR A 5 17.39 -6.41 -9.85
CA TYR A 5 16.92 -5.18 -9.23
C TYR A 5 18.11 -4.40 -8.62
N SER A 6 18.18 -3.10 -8.90
CA SER A 6 19.17 -2.16 -8.35
C SER A 6 18.41 -1.01 -7.68
N PRO A 7 18.55 -0.80 -6.36
CA PRO A 7 17.95 0.35 -5.70
C PRO A 7 18.41 1.67 -6.31
N GLU A 8 19.69 1.79 -6.67
CA GLU A 8 20.27 3.02 -7.23
C GLU A 8 19.73 3.33 -8.62
N ASP A 9 19.48 2.31 -9.46
CA ASP A 9 18.84 2.51 -10.77
C ASP A 9 17.41 3.04 -10.60
N ARG A 10 16.67 2.54 -9.60
CA ARG A 10 15.29 2.99 -9.31
C ARG A 10 15.24 4.38 -8.71
N ILE A 11 16.20 4.72 -7.85
CA ILE A 11 16.35 6.09 -7.33
C ILE A 11 16.63 7.04 -8.51
N SER A 12 17.55 6.67 -9.39
CA SER A 12 17.91 7.48 -10.57
C SER A 12 16.71 7.68 -11.49
N GLU A 13 16.00 6.61 -11.83
CA GLU A 13 14.77 6.66 -12.65
C GLU A 13 13.69 7.55 -12.02
N PHE A 14 13.50 7.50 -10.69
CA PHE A 14 12.56 8.38 -10.00
C PHE A 14 12.92 9.85 -10.20
N PHE A 15 14.18 10.23 -9.98
CA PHE A 15 14.62 11.62 -10.15
C PHE A 15 14.70 12.05 -11.62
N GLU A 16 14.87 11.13 -12.56
CA GLU A 16 14.81 11.44 -14.00
C GLU A 16 13.37 11.66 -14.49
N THR A 17 12.39 10.93 -13.94
CA THR A 17 11.04 10.86 -14.50
C THR A 17 9.97 11.56 -13.67
N GLN A 18 10.16 11.69 -12.35
CA GLN A 18 9.10 12.14 -11.44
C GLN A 18 9.36 13.51 -10.79
N SER A 19 10.60 14.02 -10.78
CA SER A 19 10.94 15.25 -10.06
C SER A 19 12.06 16.06 -10.68
N SER A 20 12.04 17.39 -10.51
CA SER A 20 13.19 18.27 -10.75
C SER A 20 13.97 18.57 -9.46
N VAL A 21 13.47 18.11 -8.31
CA VAL A 21 14.19 18.15 -7.03
C VAL A 21 15.31 17.11 -7.07
N THR A 22 16.49 17.44 -6.54
CA THR A 22 17.61 16.51 -6.52
C THR A 22 17.55 15.56 -5.33
N ARG A 23 18.26 14.43 -5.42
CA ARG A 23 18.42 13.48 -4.31
C ARG A 23 19.06 14.16 -3.11
N GLU A 24 20.07 15.01 -3.32
CA GLU A 24 20.79 15.69 -2.25
C GLU A 24 19.85 16.57 -1.42
N LEU A 25 18.92 17.29 -2.05
CA LEU A 25 17.91 18.08 -1.33
C LEU A 25 16.96 17.21 -0.51
N CYS A 26 16.57 16.04 -1.03
CA CYS A 26 15.77 15.07 -0.29
C CYS A 26 16.54 14.53 0.92
N ASP A 27 17.79 14.15 0.70
CA ASP A 27 18.67 13.60 1.74
C ASP A 27 18.93 14.61 2.85
N ASP A 28 19.23 15.87 2.51
CA ASP A 28 19.40 16.97 3.46
C ASP A 28 18.12 17.23 4.28
N MET A 29 16.96 17.21 3.64
CA MET A 29 15.69 17.38 4.34
C MET A 29 15.40 16.20 5.28
N ALA A 30 15.64 14.96 4.85
CA ALA A 30 15.44 13.78 5.69
C ALA A 30 16.41 13.74 6.88
N LEU A 31 17.67 14.16 6.67
CA LEU A 31 18.66 14.34 7.74
C LEU A 31 18.19 15.41 8.74
N SER A 32 17.72 16.56 8.27
CA SER A 32 17.19 17.64 9.10
C SER A 32 15.99 17.21 9.94
N ILE A 33 15.03 16.49 9.34
CA ILE A 33 13.84 15.97 10.02
C ILE A 33 14.19 14.92 11.09
N SER A 34 15.16 14.06 10.80
CA SER A 34 15.44 12.88 11.62
C SER A 34 16.57 13.07 12.64
N GLY A 35 17.46 14.04 12.43
CA GLY A 35 18.63 14.29 13.27
C GLY A 35 19.60 13.11 13.35
N SER A 36 19.56 12.18 12.39
CA SER A 36 20.36 10.94 12.39
C SER A 36 20.72 10.56 10.95
N PRO A 37 21.82 9.80 10.73
CA PRO A 37 22.16 9.32 9.40
C PRO A 37 20.99 8.57 8.75
N ILE A 38 20.78 8.86 7.47
CA ILE A 38 19.77 8.19 6.64
C ILE A 38 20.41 7.09 5.79
N ILE A 39 19.59 6.14 5.37
CA ILE A 39 19.94 5.16 4.34
C ILE A 39 18.78 5.03 3.37
N PRO A 40 19.01 4.95 2.05
CA PRO A 40 17.95 4.59 1.11
C PRO A 40 17.30 3.26 1.50
N ALA A 41 15.98 3.17 1.40
CA ALA A 41 15.30 1.90 1.57
C ALA A 41 15.77 0.90 0.50
N PRO A 42 15.92 -0.39 0.82
CA PRO A 42 16.39 -1.39 -0.14
C PRO A 42 15.43 -1.54 -1.32
N ILE A 43 14.14 -1.34 -1.09
CA ILE A 43 13.10 -1.36 -2.12
C ILE A 43 12.54 0.06 -2.29
N GLN A 44 12.50 0.55 -3.52
CA GLN A 44 11.98 1.87 -3.89
C GLN A 44 10.68 1.73 -4.68
N GLY A 45 9.75 2.65 -4.44
CA GLY A 45 8.50 2.73 -5.18
C GLY A 45 8.67 3.52 -6.49
N ALA A 46 7.86 3.22 -7.50
CA ALA A 46 7.91 3.91 -8.79
C ALA A 46 7.60 5.41 -8.70
N PHE A 47 6.82 5.82 -7.68
CA PHE A 47 6.37 7.19 -7.48
C PHE A 47 6.92 7.83 -6.20
N SER A 48 7.95 7.22 -5.59
CA SER A 48 8.51 7.74 -4.34
C SER A 48 9.98 7.40 -4.15
N TYR A 49 10.75 8.39 -3.73
CA TYR A 49 12.03 8.16 -3.09
C TYR A 49 11.83 7.94 -1.58
N THR A 50 12.33 6.82 -1.06
CA THR A 50 12.14 6.39 0.33
C THR A 50 13.46 6.21 1.04
N VAL A 51 13.61 6.83 2.21
CA VAL A 51 14.78 6.65 3.08
C VAL A 51 14.35 6.18 4.47
N ILE A 52 15.19 5.34 5.06
CA ILE A 52 15.10 4.92 6.46
C ILE A 52 15.94 5.89 7.29
N ALA A 53 15.36 6.40 8.36
CA ALA A 53 15.93 7.47 9.16
C ALA A 53 15.65 7.30 10.66
N GLY A 54 16.17 8.24 11.46
CA GLY A 54 15.94 8.32 12.90
C GLY A 54 16.79 7.36 13.73
N ALA A 55 16.78 7.58 15.04
CA ALA A 55 17.52 6.74 15.99
C ALA A 55 17.15 5.27 15.83
N ARG A 56 18.14 4.39 15.70
CA ARG A 56 17.94 2.94 15.49
C ARG A 56 17.10 2.61 14.25
N LYS A 57 17.10 3.49 13.23
CA LYS A 57 16.38 3.27 11.95
C LYS A 57 14.86 3.13 12.15
N SER A 58 14.30 3.90 13.09
CA SER A 58 12.90 3.76 13.51
C SER A 58 11.88 4.54 12.67
N LYS A 59 12.32 5.32 11.68
CA LYS A 59 11.45 6.14 10.83
C LYS A 59 11.64 5.85 9.36
N ILE A 60 10.59 6.09 8.59
CA ILE A 60 10.63 6.19 7.14
C ILE A 60 10.33 7.65 6.77
N VAL A 61 11.11 8.20 5.84
CA VAL A 61 10.80 9.46 5.16
C VAL A 61 10.56 9.14 3.69
N GLN A 62 9.39 9.52 3.17
CA GLN A 62 9.01 9.34 1.78
C GLN A 62 8.84 10.68 1.09
N PHE A 63 9.49 10.82 -0.05
CA PHE A 63 9.35 11.93 -0.99
C PHE A 63 8.55 11.42 -2.18
N ARG A 64 7.28 11.81 -2.28
CA ARG A 64 6.35 11.27 -3.27
C ARG A 64 6.11 12.26 -4.40
N ALA A 65 6.05 11.73 -5.62
CA ALA A 65 5.70 12.48 -6.81
C ALA A 65 4.30 13.09 -6.66
N ARG A 66 4.08 14.26 -7.26
CA ARG A 66 2.78 14.96 -7.24
C ARG A 66 1.63 14.12 -7.84
N THR A 67 1.95 13.14 -8.67
CA THR A 67 1.00 12.20 -9.29
C THR A 67 0.51 11.11 -8.34
N SER A 68 1.21 10.86 -7.22
CA SER A 68 0.85 9.83 -6.23
C SER A 68 1.10 10.34 -4.79
N PRO A 69 0.45 11.43 -4.36
CA PRO A 69 0.55 11.87 -2.97
C PRO A 69 -0.22 10.91 -2.05
N PHE A 70 0.12 10.89 -0.77
CA PHE A 70 -0.78 10.32 0.23
C PHE A 70 -1.91 11.30 0.55
N ASP A 71 -3.12 10.76 0.63
CA ASP A 71 -4.25 11.42 1.26
C ASP A 71 -4.16 11.23 2.79
N MET A 72 -3.87 12.32 3.50
CA MET A 72 -3.70 12.30 4.95
C MET A 72 -4.98 11.99 5.72
N GLU A 73 -6.17 12.33 5.17
CA GLU A 73 -7.44 11.95 5.78
C GLU A 73 -7.63 10.42 5.69
N THR A 74 -7.31 9.87 4.52
CA THR A 74 -7.36 8.42 4.29
C THR A 74 -6.34 7.68 5.16
N LEU A 75 -5.10 8.17 5.31
CA LEU A 75 -4.11 7.56 6.20
C LEU A 75 -4.50 7.66 7.69
N ALA A 76 -5.04 8.79 8.12
CA ALA A 76 -5.53 8.94 9.49
C ALA A 76 -6.68 7.96 9.77
N LEU A 77 -7.58 7.78 8.79
CA LEU A 77 -8.64 6.76 8.86
C LEU A 77 -8.07 5.35 8.90
N ALA A 78 -7.07 5.04 8.07
CA ALA A 78 -6.39 3.74 8.05
C ALA A 78 -5.77 3.41 9.41
N ARG A 79 -5.07 4.37 10.03
CA ARG A 79 -4.51 4.24 11.38
C ARG A 79 -5.59 4.01 12.44
N ASN A 80 -6.71 4.71 12.34
CA ASN A 80 -7.82 4.57 13.30
C ASN A 80 -8.47 3.18 13.20
N ILE A 81 -8.69 2.67 12.00
CA ILE A 81 -9.29 1.35 11.78
C ILE A 81 -8.30 0.23 12.11
N HIS A 82 -7.02 0.41 11.76
CA HIS A 82 -5.96 -0.61 11.88
C HIS A 82 -4.79 -0.14 12.76
N PRO A 83 -5.02 0.15 14.05
CA PRO A 83 -3.99 0.71 14.93
C PRO A 83 -2.79 -0.22 15.16
N ASP A 84 -2.97 -1.52 14.94
CA ASP A 84 -1.90 -2.51 15.08
C ASP A 84 -1.06 -2.67 13.81
N PHE A 85 -1.54 -2.20 12.65
CA PHE A 85 -0.96 -2.56 11.36
C PHE A 85 -0.52 -1.39 10.49
N VAL A 86 -1.15 -0.22 10.64
CA VAL A 86 -0.83 0.97 9.83
C VAL A 86 -0.11 1.97 10.74
N PRO A 87 1.09 2.48 10.39
CA PRO A 87 1.82 3.40 11.25
C PRO A 87 1.17 4.79 11.24
N ALA A 88 1.48 5.60 12.25
CA ALA A 88 1.14 7.01 12.19
C ALA A 88 2.02 7.69 11.11
N THR A 89 1.39 8.49 10.25
CA THR A 89 2.06 9.25 9.20
C THR A 89 1.81 10.74 9.40
N THR A 90 2.84 11.55 9.21
CA THR A 90 2.79 13.00 9.27
C THR A 90 3.22 13.60 7.93
N PHE A 91 2.53 14.65 7.50
CA PHE A 91 2.94 15.44 6.33
C PHE A 91 3.90 16.54 6.77
N HIS A 92 5.03 16.67 6.07
CA HIS A 92 6.13 17.58 6.38
C HIS A 92 6.29 18.71 5.34
N GLY A 93 5.26 18.93 4.52
CA GLY A 93 5.26 19.95 3.49
C GLY A 93 5.74 19.45 2.13
N THR A 94 6.00 20.41 1.24
CA THR A 94 6.40 20.15 -0.14
C THR A 94 7.83 20.65 -0.35
N LEU A 95 8.69 19.77 -0.86
CA LEU A 95 10.07 20.11 -1.22
C LEU A 95 10.12 20.55 -2.68
N GLY A 96 10.83 21.65 -2.93
CA GLY A 96 10.91 22.28 -4.26
C GLY A 96 9.66 23.08 -4.62
N GLU A 97 8.99 23.74 -3.67
CA GLU A 97 7.89 24.64 -4.03
C GLU A 97 8.34 25.69 -5.06
N GLY A 98 7.65 25.73 -6.21
CA GLY A 98 8.03 26.58 -7.36
C GLY A 98 8.74 25.83 -8.48
N GLU A 99 9.20 24.60 -8.23
CA GLU A 99 9.72 23.70 -9.24
C GLU A 99 8.62 23.12 -10.14
N VAL A 100 9.02 22.59 -11.30
CA VAL A 100 8.10 21.96 -12.26
C VAL A 100 7.44 20.72 -11.66
N SER A 101 8.20 19.93 -10.89
CA SER A 101 7.74 18.67 -10.31
C SER A 101 8.21 18.53 -8.85
N PRO A 102 7.54 19.24 -7.92
CA PRO A 102 7.86 19.20 -6.50
C PRO A 102 7.45 17.88 -5.84
N LEU A 103 8.02 17.60 -4.67
CA LEU A 103 7.81 16.36 -3.92
C LEU A 103 7.04 16.60 -2.62
N SER A 104 6.02 15.78 -2.37
CA SER A 104 5.32 15.78 -1.08
C SER A 104 6.09 14.93 -0.08
N VAL A 105 6.36 15.47 1.11
CA VAL A 105 7.23 14.82 2.11
C VAL A 105 6.40 14.26 3.24
N TYR A 106 6.57 12.97 3.52
CA TYR A 106 5.86 12.25 4.58
C TYR A 106 6.83 11.55 5.50
N VAL A 107 6.51 11.51 6.79
CA VAL A 107 7.30 10.81 7.81
C VAL A 107 6.38 9.84 8.53
N MET A 108 6.85 8.62 8.75
CA MET A 108 6.09 7.60 9.47
C MET A 108 7.01 6.72 10.31
N GLU A 109 6.45 6.05 11.30
CA GLU A 109 7.18 5.01 12.03
C GLU A 109 7.52 3.86 11.10
N LYS A 110 8.75 3.38 11.18
CA LYS A 110 9.16 2.19 10.42
C LYS A 110 8.56 0.96 11.10
N ILE A 111 7.72 0.25 10.37
CA ILE A 111 7.28 -1.08 10.76
C ILE A 111 8.44 -2.07 10.60
N SER A 112 8.64 -2.91 11.62
CA SER A 112 9.62 -4.00 11.59
C SER A 112 9.01 -5.20 10.91
N GLY A 113 9.78 -5.92 10.10
CA GLY A 113 9.34 -7.12 9.42
C GLY A 113 10.03 -7.29 8.08
N THR A 114 9.81 -8.45 7.50
CA THR A 114 10.21 -8.85 6.16
C THR A 114 8.95 -8.87 5.29
N THR A 115 9.07 -8.60 3.99
CA THR A 115 7.89 -8.66 3.12
C THR A 115 7.38 -10.11 3.01
N HIS A 116 6.07 -10.31 2.83
CA HIS A 116 5.51 -11.66 2.69
C HIS A 116 6.13 -12.43 1.51
N ILE A 117 6.46 -11.72 0.42
CA ILE A 117 7.13 -12.33 -0.74
C ILE A 117 8.50 -12.91 -0.40
N GLU A 118 9.25 -12.29 0.51
CA GLU A 118 10.55 -12.77 0.99
C GLU A 118 10.37 -13.86 2.05
N ALA A 119 9.40 -13.69 2.95
CA ALA A 119 9.18 -14.59 4.07
C ALA A 119 8.65 -15.97 3.65
N ARG A 120 7.91 -16.08 2.54
CA ARG A 120 7.32 -17.36 2.08
C ARG A 120 8.35 -18.41 1.63
N PHE A 121 9.62 -18.05 1.48
CA PHE A 121 10.67 -18.97 1.06
C PHE A 121 11.22 -19.71 2.28
N HIS A 122 10.54 -20.78 2.69
CA HIS A 122 10.98 -21.66 3.77
C HIS A 122 11.46 -23.01 3.26
N ASP A 123 12.36 -23.64 4.03
CA ASP A 123 12.70 -25.04 3.84
C ASP A 123 11.53 -25.90 4.32
N GLU A 124 11.01 -26.74 3.44
CA GLU A 124 9.92 -27.71 3.73
C GLU A 124 10.41 -29.14 3.48
N SER A 125 11.72 -29.39 3.59
CA SER A 125 12.32 -30.69 3.31
C SER A 125 11.98 -31.77 4.35
N THR A 126 11.60 -31.39 5.57
CA THR A 126 11.29 -32.30 6.69
C THR A 126 9.82 -32.22 7.12
N ALA A 127 9.34 -33.21 7.87
CA ALA A 127 7.98 -33.18 8.41
C ALA A 127 7.83 -32.08 9.48
N GLU A 128 8.86 -31.86 10.29
CA GLU A 128 8.91 -30.84 11.32
C GLU A 128 8.85 -29.43 10.70
N SER A 129 9.68 -29.16 9.68
CA SER A 129 9.72 -27.85 9.02
C SER A 129 8.41 -27.51 8.29
N LYS A 130 7.72 -28.52 7.72
CA LYS A 130 6.37 -28.34 7.18
C LYS A 130 5.36 -27.97 8.25
N LEU A 131 5.36 -28.65 9.40
CA LEU A 131 4.43 -28.36 10.49
C LEU A 131 4.64 -26.95 11.04
N GLU A 132 5.89 -26.50 11.13
CA GLU A 132 6.22 -25.12 11.50
C GLU A 132 5.73 -24.11 10.44
N CYS A 133 5.92 -24.41 9.15
CA CYS A 133 5.41 -23.58 8.05
C CYS A 133 3.87 -23.44 8.11
N GLU A 134 3.15 -24.55 8.29
CA GLU A 134 1.69 -24.56 8.46
C GLU A 134 1.26 -23.73 9.68
N SER A 135 2.00 -23.85 10.79
CA SER A 135 1.73 -23.09 12.01
C SER A 135 1.91 -21.58 11.79
N ARG A 136 3.01 -21.16 11.13
CA ARG A 136 3.23 -19.75 10.76
C ARG A 136 2.14 -19.25 9.81
N GLN A 137 1.79 -20.03 8.80
CA GLN A 137 0.73 -19.66 7.84
C GLN A 137 -0.62 -19.47 8.54
N MET A 138 -0.95 -20.31 9.53
CA MET A 138 -2.16 -20.14 10.33
C MET A 138 -2.16 -18.81 11.09
N VAL A 139 -1.02 -18.40 11.67
CA VAL A 139 -0.88 -17.09 12.31
C VAL A 139 -1.11 -15.95 11.31
N THR A 140 -0.53 -16.04 10.11
CA THR A 140 -0.76 -15.07 9.03
C THR A 140 -2.24 -14.95 8.68
N VAL A 141 -2.93 -16.08 8.51
CA VAL A 141 -4.38 -16.12 8.19
C VAL A 141 -5.20 -15.49 9.31
N ILE A 142 -4.87 -15.74 10.58
CA ILE A 142 -5.53 -15.12 11.73
C ILE A 142 -5.34 -13.60 11.71
N ASP A 143 -4.14 -13.10 11.41
CA ASP A 143 -3.88 -11.67 11.33
C ASP A 143 -4.60 -10.99 10.15
N PHE A 144 -4.71 -11.65 9.00
CA PHE A 144 -5.57 -11.19 7.90
C PHE A 144 -7.04 -11.13 8.32
N ALA A 145 -7.54 -12.18 8.98
CA ALA A 145 -8.91 -12.18 9.48
C ALA A 145 -9.13 -11.02 10.47
N ARG A 146 -8.15 -10.72 11.32
CA ARG A 146 -8.18 -9.55 12.20
C ARG A 146 -8.22 -8.25 11.39
N PHE A 147 -7.34 -8.07 10.41
CA PHE A 147 -7.32 -6.90 9.53
C PHE A 147 -8.66 -6.68 8.83
N PHE A 148 -9.21 -7.68 8.14
CA PHE A 148 -10.51 -7.53 7.48
C PHE A 148 -11.67 -7.35 8.45
N SER A 149 -11.62 -7.96 9.64
CA SER A 149 -12.63 -7.73 10.68
C SER A 149 -12.58 -6.31 11.24
N GLN A 150 -11.39 -5.71 11.35
CA GLN A 150 -11.22 -4.31 11.73
C GLN A 150 -11.83 -3.38 10.68
N ALA A 151 -11.56 -3.62 9.39
CA ALA A 151 -12.17 -2.87 8.29
C ALA A 151 -13.71 -2.99 8.30
N TRP A 152 -14.22 -4.20 8.51
CA TRP A 152 -15.66 -4.44 8.65
C TRP A 152 -16.26 -3.73 9.88
N ARG A 153 -15.57 -3.65 11.01
CA ARG A 153 -16.07 -2.91 12.17
C ARG A 153 -15.96 -1.39 11.98
N GLY A 154 -14.94 -0.94 11.26
CA GLY A 154 -14.71 0.43 10.84
C GLY A 154 -15.60 0.87 9.67
N ARG A 155 -16.92 0.65 9.79
CA ARG A 155 -17.91 1.02 8.76
C ARG A 155 -17.75 2.46 8.32
N GLN A 156 -17.71 2.67 7.02
CA GLN A 156 -17.69 3.99 6.41
C GLN A 156 -19.05 4.35 5.84
N SER A 157 -19.31 5.65 5.78
CA SER A 157 -20.50 6.22 5.15
C SER A 157 -20.06 7.30 4.18
N LEU A 158 -20.65 7.29 2.99
CA LEU A 158 -20.42 8.30 1.97
C LEU A 158 -21.77 8.90 1.55
N PRO A 159 -21.79 10.18 1.14
CA PRO A 159 -22.95 10.77 0.47
C PRO A 159 -23.39 9.91 -0.72
N LYS A 160 -24.71 9.85 -0.97
CA LYS A 160 -25.30 9.03 -2.03
C LYS A 160 -24.71 9.34 -3.40
N GLU A 161 -24.35 10.60 -3.62
CA GLU A 161 -23.73 11.13 -4.84
C GLU A 161 -22.35 10.48 -5.04
N LYS A 162 -21.53 10.41 -3.99
CA LYS A 162 -20.21 9.74 -4.04
C LYS A 162 -20.36 8.23 -4.28
N VAL A 163 -21.32 7.57 -3.62
CA VAL A 163 -21.61 6.15 -3.84
C VAL A 163 -22.03 5.89 -5.30
N ASN A 164 -22.92 6.73 -5.84
CA ASN A 164 -23.35 6.64 -7.23
C ASN A 164 -22.19 6.88 -8.21
N ALA A 165 -21.31 7.85 -7.92
CA ALA A 165 -20.13 8.14 -8.72
C ALA A 165 -19.17 6.95 -8.74
N LEU A 166 -18.89 6.32 -7.59
CA LEU A 166 -18.07 5.10 -7.51
C LEU A 166 -18.66 3.96 -8.33
N ARG A 167 -19.96 3.69 -8.17
CA ARG A 167 -20.66 2.66 -8.96
C ARG A 167 -20.59 2.96 -10.46
N HIS A 168 -20.76 4.22 -10.85
CA HIS A 168 -20.68 4.64 -12.24
C HIS A 168 -19.28 4.47 -12.81
N GLN A 169 -18.25 4.85 -12.06
CA GLN A 169 -16.86 4.65 -12.45
C GLN A 169 -16.54 3.17 -12.69
N HIS A 170 -16.86 2.29 -11.74
CA HIS A 170 -16.63 0.85 -11.93
C HIS A 170 -17.42 0.26 -13.10
N ARG A 171 -18.58 0.84 -13.44
CA ARG A 171 -19.28 0.46 -14.64
C ARG A 171 -18.49 0.85 -15.89
N ILE A 172 -17.99 2.09 -15.97
CA ILE A 172 -17.12 2.55 -17.06
C ILE A 172 -15.89 1.64 -17.19
N ASP A 173 -15.25 1.29 -16.07
CA ASP A 173 -14.06 0.44 -16.07
C ASP A 173 -14.38 -0.97 -16.63
N LEU A 174 -15.49 -1.59 -16.21
CA LEU A 174 -15.95 -2.86 -16.77
C LEU A 174 -16.33 -2.76 -18.25
N ASP A 175 -16.87 -1.63 -18.69
CA ASP A 175 -17.22 -1.37 -20.08
C ASP A 175 -15.96 -1.25 -20.96
N LEU A 176 -14.90 -0.63 -20.43
CA LEU A 176 -13.58 -0.57 -21.08
C LEU A 176 -12.95 -1.97 -21.16
N LEU A 177 -12.94 -2.71 -20.05
CA LEU A 177 -12.42 -4.09 -20.03
C LEU A 177 -13.14 -5.00 -21.03
N SER A 178 -14.46 -4.82 -21.20
CA SER A 178 -15.26 -5.58 -22.16
C SER A 178 -14.86 -5.33 -23.61
N GLN A 179 -14.30 -4.16 -23.91
CA GLN A 179 -13.83 -3.78 -25.25
C GLN A 179 -12.37 -4.19 -25.49
N SER A 180 -11.55 -4.20 -24.43
CA SER A 180 -10.10 -4.43 -24.54
C SER A 180 -9.67 -5.88 -24.29
N LEU A 181 -10.44 -6.66 -23.53
CA LEU A 181 -10.06 -8.02 -23.17
C LEU A 181 -10.52 -9.06 -24.21
N PRO A 182 -9.78 -10.19 -24.34
CA PRO A 182 -10.16 -11.27 -25.25
C PRO A 182 -11.56 -11.84 -24.98
N PRO A 183 -12.27 -12.37 -26.01
CA PRO A 183 -13.65 -12.86 -25.89
C PRO A 183 -13.90 -13.92 -24.80
N ARG A 184 -12.87 -14.66 -24.37
CA ARG A 184 -12.96 -15.62 -23.26
C ARG A 184 -13.40 -14.97 -21.93
N PHE A 185 -13.25 -13.66 -21.77
CA PHE A 185 -13.65 -12.91 -20.58
C PHE A 185 -15.05 -12.28 -20.68
N SER A 186 -15.72 -12.36 -21.83
CA SER A 186 -17.00 -11.67 -22.04
C SER A 186 -18.10 -12.12 -21.08
N ILE A 187 -18.19 -13.42 -20.79
CA ILE A 187 -19.20 -13.97 -19.88
C ILE A 187 -19.02 -13.41 -18.47
N ILE A 188 -17.78 -13.44 -17.94
CA ILE A 188 -17.52 -12.94 -16.58
C ILE A 188 -17.73 -11.43 -16.48
N LEU A 189 -17.33 -10.65 -17.50
CA LEU A 189 -17.56 -9.21 -17.52
C LEU A 189 -19.06 -8.86 -17.61
N GLN A 190 -19.83 -9.61 -18.39
CA GLN A 190 -21.29 -9.45 -18.43
C GLN A 190 -21.92 -9.76 -17.07
N GLN A 191 -21.48 -10.81 -16.38
CA GLN A 191 -21.94 -11.14 -15.03
C GLN A 191 -21.56 -10.06 -14.02
N LEU A 192 -20.31 -9.59 -14.00
CA LEU A 192 -19.87 -8.50 -13.11
C LEU A 192 -20.69 -7.23 -13.34
N ARG A 193 -20.94 -6.88 -14.60
CA ARG A 193 -21.80 -5.76 -15.00
C ARG A 193 -23.22 -5.89 -14.48
N ALA A 194 -23.79 -7.08 -14.49
CA ALA A 194 -25.15 -7.33 -14.00
C ALA A 194 -25.24 -7.27 -12.46
N HIS A 195 -24.22 -7.75 -11.75
CA HIS A 195 -24.21 -7.82 -10.29
C HIS A 195 -23.63 -6.57 -9.61
N LEU A 196 -22.93 -5.68 -10.34
CA LEU A 196 -22.34 -4.45 -9.79
C LEU A 196 -23.32 -3.61 -8.94
N PRO A 197 -24.61 -3.42 -9.32
CA PRO A 197 -25.54 -2.68 -8.46
C PRO A 197 -25.78 -3.32 -7.09
N LEU A 198 -25.63 -4.64 -6.95
CA LEU A 198 -25.90 -5.37 -5.71
C LEU A 198 -24.88 -5.03 -4.62
N ILE A 199 -23.59 -4.96 -4.97
CA ILE A 199 -22.52 -4.64 -4.02
C ILE A 199 -22.54 -3.18 -3.55
N TYR A 200 -23.31 -2.33 -4.23
CA TYR A 200 -23.56 -0.94 -3.84
C TYR A 200 -24.94 -0.74 -3.17
N SER A 201 -25.69 -1.82 -2.95
CA SER A 201 -26.96 -1.76 -2.23
C SER A 201 -26.74 -1.48 -0.74
N ALA A 202 -27.81 -1.07 -0.04
CA ALA A 202 -27.76 -0.77 1.39
C ALA A 202 -27.35 -1.98 2.27
N ASN A 203 -27.42 -3.19 1.71
CA ASN A 203 -27.05 -4.43 2.40
C ASN A 203 -25.53 -4.67 2.43
N PHE A 204 -24.79 -4.02 1.55
CA PHE A 204 -23.33 -4.12 1.51
C PHE A 204 -22.70 -2.91 2.19
N GLN A 205 -21.71 -3.21 3.02
CA GLN A 205 -21.05 -2.22 3.82
C GLN A 205 -19.89 -1.59 3.06
N LEU A 206 -19.78 -0.26 3.12
CA LEU A 206 -18.57 0.44 2.70
C LEU A 206 -17.54 0.38 3.84
N VAL A 207 -16.30 0.05 3.48
CA VAL A 207 -15.16 -0.02 4.38
C VAL A 207 -13.98 0.69 3.73
N LEU A 208 -12.98 1.04 4.53
CA LEU A 208 -11.68 1.38 3.97
C LEU A 208 -11.00 0.09 3.48
N THR A 209 -10.57 0.07 2.23
CA THR A 209 -9.80 -1.01 1.60
C THR A 209 -8.41 -0.53 1.24
N HIS A 210 -7.39 -1.40 1.32
CA HIS A 210 -6.01 -1.06 0.92
C HIS A 210 -5.88 -0.77 -0.58
N ASN A 211 -6.67 -1.46 -1.41
CA ASN A 211 -6.75 -1.34 -2.87
C ASN A 211 -5.47 -1.69 -3.67
N ASP A 212 -4.32 -1.82 -3.01
CA ASP A 212 -3.08 -2.40 -3.57
C ASP A 212 -2.47 -3.43 -2.61
N LEU A 213 -3.29 -4.35 -2.09
CA LEU A 213 -2.82 -5.35 -1.14
C LEU A 213 -2.13 -6.49 -1.89
N CYS A 214 -0.82 -6.58 -1.73
CA CYS A 214 -0.01 -7.65 -2.34
C CYS A 214 1.18 -8.02 -1.45
N GLU A 215 1.86 -9.11 -1.79
CA GLU A 215 2.89 -9.72 -0.93
C GLU A 215 4.10 -8.82 -0.63
N ILE A 216 4.32 -7.77 -1.43
CA ILE A 216 5.36 -6.76 -1.18
C ILE A 216 4.90 -5.68 -0.18
N ASN A 217 3.59 -5.48 -0.03
CA ASN A 217 2.98 -4.47 0.84
C ASN A 217 2.58 -5.02 2.21
N ILE A 218 2.92 -6.29 2.49
CA ILE A 218 2.65 -6.98 3.74
C ILE A 218 3.97 -7.22 4.45
N LEU A 219 4.13 -6.65 5.64
CA LEU A 219 5.27 -6.92 6.51
C LEU A 219 4.89 -7.96 7.56
N MET A 220 5.77 -8.92 7.78
CA MET A 220 5.59 -9.97 8.75
C MET A 220 6.88 -10.33 9.47
N ASP A 221 6.73 -10.98 10.62
CA ASP A 221 7.80 -11.67 11.32
C ASP A 221 7.97 -13.07 10.71
N PRO A 222 9.09 -13.36 10.03
CA PRO A 222 9.30 -14.63 9.33
C PRO A 222 9.41 -15.83 10.28
N GLU A 223 9.74 -15.62 11.56
CA GLU A 223 9.87 -16.69 12.54
C GLU A 223 8.52 -17.13 13.09
N THR A 224 7.58 -16.19 13.21
CA THR A 224 6.27 -16.44 13.84
C THR A 224 5.10 -16.48 12.87
N GLY A 225 5.26 -15.95 11.65
CA GLY A 225 4.15 -15.77 10.71
C GLY A 225 3.27 -14.56 11.01
N LYS A 226 3.57 -13.81 12.09
CA LYS A 226 2.74 -12.68 12.51
C LYS A 226 2.86 -11.51 11.54
N ILE A 227 1.74 -10.98 11.07
CA ILE A 227 1.73 -9.74 10.29
C ILE A 227 2.03 -8.57 11.24
N THR A 228 3.06 -7.82 10.92
CA THR A 228 3.51 -6.66 11.69
C THR A 228 2.99 -5.35 11.12
N GLY A 229 2.60 -5.32 9.86
CA GLY A 229 1.87 -4.19 9.29
C GLY A 229 1.66 -4.24 7.79
N PHE A 230 0.90 -3.27 7.29
CA PHE A 230 0.66 -3.04 5.87
C PHE A 230 1.25 -1.69 5.47
N ILE A 231 1.93 -1.66 4.33
CA ILE A 231 2.61 -0.46 3.82
C ILE A 231 2.06 -0.05 2.45
N ASP A 232 2.39 1.17 2.03
CA ASP A 232 1.95 1.77 0.77
C ASP A 232 0.42 1.88 0.60
N CYS A 233 -0.24 2.46 1.60
CA CYS A 233 -1.67 2.75 1.56
C CYS A 233 -2.04 3.95 0.64
N ALA A 234 -1.26 4.22 -0.42
CA ALA A 234 -1.52 5.33 -1.35
C ALA A 234 -2.83 5.17 -2.11
N GLU A 235 -3.15 3.94 -2.49
CA GLU A 235 -4.36 3.60 -3.23
C GLU A 235 -5.58 3.34 -2.32
N ALA A 236 -5.41 3.46 -1.00
CA ALA A 236 -6.45 3.13 -0.05
C ALA A 236 -7.72 3.94 -0.32
N LYS A 237 -8.87 3.25 -0.29
CA LYS A 237 -10.13 3.82 -0.76
C LYS A 237 -11.32 3.25 -0.02
N ILE A 238 -12.37 4.05 0.11
CA ILE A 238 -13.64 3.59 0.67
C ILE A 238 -14.44 2.87 -0.44
N LEU A 239 -14.61 1.56 -0.29
CA LEU A 239 -15.26 0.68 -1.27
C LEU A 239 -16.16 -0.35 -0.57
N PRO A 240 -17.07 -1.02 -1.29
CA PRO A 240 -17.80 -2.17 -0.75
C PRO A 240 -16.84 -3.21 -0.18
N PHE A 241 -17.16 -3.77 0.99
CA PHE A 241 -16.37 -4.84 1.58
C PHE A 241 -16.26 -6.03 0.62
N GLY A 242 -15.05 -6.54 0.43
CA GLY A 242 -14.76 -7.60 -0.53
C GLY A 242 -14.27 -7.12 -1.90
N PHE A 243 -14.22 -5.80 -2.16
CA PHE A 243 -13.78 -5.27 -3.47
C PHE A 243 -12.27 -5.41 -3.72
N ALA A 244 -11.46 -5.29 -2.67
CA ALA A 244 -10.01 -5.46 -2.69
C ALA A 244 -9.56 -6.16 -1.39
N LEU A 245 -9.55 -7.49 -1.43
CA LEU A 245 -9.05 -8.39 -0.38
C LEU A 245 -7.69 -8.94 -0.75
#